data_AF-A0A816GHG9-F1
#
_entry.id   AF-A0A816GHG9-F1
#
_cell.length_a   1.000
_cell.length_b   1.000
_cell.length_c   1.000
_cell.angle_alpha   90.00
_cell.angle_beta   90.00
_cell.angle_gamma   90.00
#
_symmetry.space_group_name_H-M   'P 1'
#
loop_
_entity.id
_entity.type
_entity.pdbx_description
1 polymer ?
#
loop_
_entity_poly.entity_id
_entity_poly.type
_entity_poly.pdbx_seq_one_letter_code
_entity_poly.pdbx_strand_id
1 'polypeptide(L)'
;VAENAKVLLNYMMPMNVFSLSHHEKSIRDLDKERAVFMWNLLLMDVLLRMPTSDESKMEMLTECESYHRDNDKELEKINDFRLNYSSDAAVSWYTRDSFVYRLLNKALRTRDIDIIF
;
A
#
# COMPACT_ATOMS: atom_id res chain seq x y z
N VAL A 1 -3.94 -30.06 43.95
CA VAL A 1 -3.27 -28.73 44.03
C VAL A 1 -2.10 -28.59 43.06
N ALA A 2 -1.27 -29.63 42.84
CA ALA A 2 -0.12 -29.57 41.92
C ALA A 2 -0.46 -29.60 40.41
N GLU A 3 -1.64 -30.09 40.02
CA GLU A 3 -2.01 -30.27 38.60
C GLU A 3 -2.46 -28.97 37.92
N ASN A 4 -3.15 -28.09 38.66
CA ASN A 4 -3.58 -26.77 38.18
C ASN A 4 -2.41 -25.80 37.95
N ALA A 5 -1.28 -26.01 38.64
CA ALA A 5 -0.07 -25.20 38.46
C ALA A 5 0.64 -25.51 37.13
N LYS A 6 0.57 -26.76 36.63
CA LYS A 6 1.09 -27.15 35.31
C LYS A 6 0.28 -26.54 34.17
N VAL A 7 -1.04 -26.43 34.33
CA VAL A 7 -1.92 -25.82 33.32
C VAL A 7 -1.66 -24.32 33.20
N LEU A 8 -1.46 -23.61 34.32
CA LEU A 8 -1.13 -22.18 34.31
C LEU A 8 0.25 -21.88 33.71
N LEU A 9 1.24 -22.78 33.88
CA LEU A 9 2.56 -22.63 33.27
C LEU A 9 2.50 -22.69 31.72
N ASN A 10 1.56 -23.46 31.16
CA ASN A 10 1.34 -23.53 29.70
C ASN A 10 0.71 -22.26 29.12
N TYR A 11 0.01 -21.45 29.92
CA TYR A 11 -0.58 -20.17 29.50
C TYR A 11 0.33 -18.96 29.74
N MET A 12 1.51 -19.16 30.35
CA MET A 12 2.49 -18.11 30.62
C MET A 12 3.76 -18.35 29.82
N MET A 13 3.62 -18.48 28.50
CA MET A 13 4.76 -18.34 27.60
C MET A 13 5.19 -16.87 27.66
N PRO A 14 6.41 -16.53 28.11
CA PRO A 14 6.91 -15.18 27.91
C PRO A 14 6.90 -14.93 26.41
N MET A 15 6.17 -13.89 25.97
CA MET A 15 6.38 -13.30 24.66
C MET A 15 7.82 -12.79 24.66
N ASN A 16 8.74 -13.66 24.26
CA ASN A 16 10.08 -13.25 23.96
C ASN A 16 9.95 -12.28 22.78
N VAL A 17 10.32 -11.02 22.97
CA VAL A 17 10.38 -10.01 21.91
C VAL A 17 11.27 -10.48 20.75
N PHE A 18 12.11 -11.50 20.99
CA PHE A 18 12.96 -12.16 20.02
C PHE A 18 12.59 -13.63 19.73
N SER A 19 11.36 -14.08 19.99
CA SER A 19 10.94 -15.39 19.45
C SER A 19 10.74 -15.24 17.96
N LEU A 20 11.84 -15.38 17.22
CA LEU A 20 11.83 -15.57 15.78
C LEU A 20 10.94 -16.79 15.51
N SER A 21 9.74 -16.54 14.99
CA SER A 21 8.98 -17.59 14.34
C SER A 21 9.85 -18.18 13.23
N HIS A 22 9.68 -19.46 12.87
CA HIS A 22 10.50 -20.12 11.83
C HIS A 22 10.41 -19.45 10.43
N HIS A 23 9.67 -18.35 10.30
CA HIS A 23 9.56 -17.49 9.12
C HIS A 23 10.22 -16.11 9.26
N GLU A 24 10.74 -15.74 10.43
CA GLU A 24 11.43 -14.48 10.64
C GLU A 24 12.94 -14.68 10.50
N LYS A 25 13.54 -13.98 9.54
CA LYS A 25 14.98 -14.03 9.32
C LYS A 25 15.68 -13.24 10.43
N SER A 26 16.49 -13.92 11.24
CA SER A 26 17.32 -13.32 12.29
C SER A 26 18.36 -12.32 11.78
N ILE A 27 18.69 -12.38 10.49
CA ILE A 27 19.71 -11.54 9.85
C ILE A 27 19.01 -10.73 8.76
N ARG A 28 19.02 -9.41 8.94
CA ARG A 28 18.60 -8.45 7.91
C ARG A 28 19.62 -8.48 6.78
N ASP A 29 19.14 -8.61 5.55
CA ASP A 29 19.97 -8.45 4.36
C ASP A 29 20.10 -6.94 4.09
N LEU A 30 21.11 -6.35 4.73
CA LEU A 30 21.31 -4.90 4.75
C LEU A 30 21.54 -4.32 3.34
N ASP A 31 22.15 -5.08 2.44
CA ASP A 31 22.40 -4.65 1.06
C ASP A 31 21.10 -4.59 0.26
N LYS A 32 20.25 -5.63 0.39
CA LYS A 32 18.94 -5.65 -0.24
C LYS A 32 18.01 -4.58 0.32
N GLU A 33 18.00 -4.38 1.64
CA GLU A 33 17.19 -3.35 2.29
C GLU A 33 17.64 -1.94 1.90
N ARG A 34 18.96 -1.72 1.80
CA ARG A 34 19.54 -0.46 1.30
C ARG A 34 19.11 -0.20 -0.15
N ALA A 35 19.14 -1.21 -1.02
CA ALA A 35 18.71 -1.06 -2.41
C ALA A 35 17.22 -0.69 -2.52
N VAL A 36 16.34 -1.34 -1.73
CA VAL A 36 14.91 -1.01 -1.69
C VAL A 36 14.66 0.41 -1.16
N PHE A 37 15.40 0.82 -0.13
CA PHE A 37 15.31 2.19 0.38
C PHE A 37 15.71 3.23 -0.68
N MET A 38 16.85 3.03 -1.35
CA MET A 38 17.30 3.91 -2.43
C MET A 38 16.31 3.95 -3.60
N TRP A 39 15.74 2.80 -3.97
CA TRP A 39 14.67 2.71 -4.97
C TRP A 39 13.45 3.57 -4.58
N ASN A 40 12.98 3.45 -3.34
CA ASN A 40 11.85 4.25 -2.86
C ASN A 40 12.17 5.74 -2.82
N LEU A 41 13.37 6.14 -2.41
CA LEU A 41 13.79 7.54 -2.44
C LEU A 41 13.80 8.10 -3.86
N LEU A 42 14.37 7.35 -4.82
CA LEU A 42 14.41 7.75 -6.22
C LEU A 42 13.00 7.83 -6.82
N LEU A 43 12.14 6.85 -6.51
CA LEU A 43 10.75 6.84 -6.95
C LEU A 43 10.01 8.09 -6.44
N MET A 44 10.12 8.40 -5.14
CA MET A 44 9.51 9.60 -4.56
C MET A 44 10.06 10.88 -5.20
N ASP A 45 11.37 10.95 -5.44
CA ASP A 45 12.01 12.09 -6.09
C ASP A 45 11.51 12.31 -7.52
N VAL A 46 11.33 11.25 -8.29
CA VAL A 46 10.73 11.30 -9.64
C VAL A 46 9.26 11.72 -9.55
N LEU A 47 8.46 11.06 -8.70
CA LEU A 47 7.03 11.37 -8.53
C LEU A 47 6.78 12.83 -8.16
N LEU A 48 7.62 13.41 -7.28
CA LEU A 48 7.48 14.80 -6.82
C LEU A 48 7.93 15.84 -7.85
N ARG A 49 8.79 15.46 -8.81
CA ARG A 49 9.29 16.36 -9.85
C ARG A 49 8.54 16.25 -11.16
N MET A 50 7.68 15.24 -11.32
CA MET A 50 6.89 15.09 -12.52
C MET A 50 5.93 16.28 -12.69
N PRO A 51 5.80 16.80 -13.92
CA PRO A 51 4.82 17.83 -14.20
C PRO A 51 3.42 17.25 -13.99
N THR A 52 2.60 17.93 -13.20
CA THR A 52 1.19 17.59 -13.04
C THR A 52 0.36 18.44 -13.99
N SER A 53 -0.40 17.79 -14.87
CA SER A 53 -1.41 18.46 -15.70
C SER A 53 -2.79 17.87 -15.45
N ASP A 54 -3.82 18.66 -15.71
CA ASP A 54 -5.20 18.15 -15.70
C ASP A 54 -5.40 17.05 -16.76
N GLU A 55 -4.65 17.11 -17.86
CA GLU A 55 -4.67 16.10 -18.91
C GLU A 55 -4.19 14.73 -18.40
N SER A 56 -3.05 14.67 -17.70
CA SER A 56 -2.54 13.43 -17.10
C SER A 56 -3.49 12.86 -16.05
N LYS A 57 -4.20 13.72 -15.30
CA LYS A 57 -5.28 13.27 -14.40
C LYS A 57 -6.41 12.61 -15.18
N MET A 58 -6.83 13.19 -16.31
CA MET A 58 -7.92 12.64 -17.11
C MET A 58 -7.53 11.33 -17.81
N GLU A 59 -6.29 11.20 -18.27
CA GLU A 59 -5.75 9.94 -18.81
C GLU A 59 -5.79 8.83 -17.76
N MET A 60 -5.26 9.09 -16.56
CA MET A 60 -5.31 8.15 -15.43
C MET A 60 -6.75 7.70 -15.12
N LEU A 61 -7.72 8.63 -15.11
CA LEU A 61 -9.13 8.30 -14.85
C LEU A 61 -9.74 7.44 -15.96
N THR A 62 -9.38 7.71 -17.22
CA THR A 62 -9.86 6.95 -18.37
C THR A 62 -9.37 5.50 -18.33
N GLU A 63 -8.09 5.29 -18.00
CA GLU A 63 -7.54 3.94 -17.82
C GLU A 63 -8.18 3.21 -16.63
N CYS A 64 -8.44 3.92 -15.51
CA CYS A 64 -9.13 3.35 -14.37
C CYS A 64 -10.58 2.94 -14.70
N GLU A 65 -11.31 3.74 -15.49
CA GLU A 65 -12.65 3.41 -15.96
C GLU A 65 -12.64 2.18 -16.87
N SER A 66 -11.66 2.09 -17.77
CA SER A 66 -11.46 0.92 -18.65
C SER A 66 -11.19 -0.36 -17.84
N TYR A 67 -10.31 -0.28 -16.85
CA TYR A 67 -9.98 -1.41 -15.96
C TYR A 67 -11.18 -1.86 -15.12
N HIS A 68 -12.07 -0.93 -14.75
CA HIS A 68 -13.25 -1.18 -13.92
C HIS A 68 -14.57 -1.20 -14.71
N ARG A 69 -14.54 -1.37 -16.04
CA ARG A 69 -15.71 -1.25 -16.93
C ARG A 69 -16.93 -2.10 -16.54
N ASP A 70 -16.69 -3.24 -15.89
CA ASP A 70 -17.73 -4.21 -15.50
C ASP A 70 -18.12 -4.06 -14.01
N ASN A 71 -17.70 -2.97 -13.35
CA ASN A 71 -17.95 -2.71 -11.93
C ASN A 71 -18.51 -1.30 -11.69
N ASP A 72 -19.84 -1.19 -11.79
CA ASP A 72 -20.60 0.07 -11.63
C ASP A 72 -20.26 0.82 -10.34
N LYS A 73 -20.02 0.10 -9.23
CA LYS A 73 -19.68 0.72 -7.94
C LYS A 73 -18.32 1.43 -7.98
N GLU A 74 -17.35 0.86 -8.70
CA GLU A 74 -16.05 1.49 -8.86
C GLU A 74 -16.11 2.64 -9.86
N LEU A 75 -16.90 2.51 -10.94
CA LEU A 75 -17.15 3.60 -11.88
C LEU A 75 -17.78 4.82 -11.18
N GLU A 76 -18.73 4.60 -10.26
CA GLU A 76 -19.32 5.69 -9.46
C GLU A 76 -18.26 6.40 -8.59
N LYS A 77 -17.36 5.64 -7.94
CA LYS A 77 -16.26 6.21 -7.15
C LYS A 77 -15.24 6.98 -8.00
N ILE A 78 -14.98 6.51 -9.23
CA ILE A 78 -14.10 7.20 -10.17
C ILE A 78 -14.73 8.52 -10.60
N ASN A 79 -16.04 8.54 -10.87
CA ASN A 79 -16.76 9.76 -11.20
C ASN A 79 -16.81 10.74 -10.00
N ASP A 80 -17.02 10.25 -8.78
CA ASP A 80 -16.91 11.06 -7.54
C ASP A 80 -15.51 11.71 -7.44
N PHE A 81 -14.45 10.96 -7.72
CA PHE A 81 -13.09 11.50 -7.73
C PHE A 81 -12.89 12.55 -8.82
N ARG A 82 -13.40 12.29 -10.02
CA ARG A 82 -13.32 13.22 -11.15
C ARG A 82 -13.89 14.59 -10.79
N LEU A 83 -15.04 14.63 -10.13
CA LEU A 83 -15.79 15.85 -9.81
C LEU A 83 -15.34 16.52 -8.51
N ASN A 84 -15.00 15.75 -7.48
CA ASN A 84 -14.82 16.26 -6.11
C ASN A 84 -13.38 16.22 -5.60
N TYR A 85 -12.41 15.75 -6.39
CA TYR A 85 -11.01 15.73 -5.97
C TYR A 85 -10.41 17.13 -5.86
N SER A 86 -9.77 17.39 -4.71
CA SER A 86 -8.85 18.50 -4.46
C SER A 86 -7.58 17.96 -3.79
N SER A 87 -6.44 18.60 -4.01
CA SER A 87 -5.15 18.22 -3.42
C SER A 87 -5.18 18.19 -1.90
N ASP A 88 -5.96 19.06 -1.27
CA ASP A 88 -6.10 19.12 0.20
C ASP A 88 -6.76 17.84 0.78
N ALA A 89 -7.51 17.11 -0.06
CA ALA A 89 -8.19 15.88 0.31
C ALA A 89 -7.44 14.61 -0.14
N ALA A 90 -6.23 14.72 -0.71
CA ALA A 90 -5.51 13.59 -1.31
C ALA A 90 -5.32 12.42 -0.35
N VAL A 91 -4.96 12.68 0.91
CA VAL A 91 -4.80 11.64 1.95
C VAL A 91 -6.12 10.93 2.23
N SER A 92 -7.25 11.64 2.25
CA SER A 92 -8.58 11.05 2.44
C SER A 92 -8.92 10.09 1.30
N TRP A 93 -8.68 10.51 0.05
CA TRP A 93 -8.88 9.67 -1.14
C TRP A 93 -8.00 8.41 -1.13
N TYR A 94 -6.74 8.54 -0.70
CA TYR A 94 -5.81 7.41 -0.59
C TYR A 94 -6.16 6.44 0.53
N THR A 95 -6.71 6.90 1.65
CA THR A 95 -6.96 6.05 2.83
C THR A 95 -8.34 5.40 2.84
N ARG A 96 -9.33 5.96 2.11
CA ARG A 96 -10.66 5.36 1.99
C ARG A 96 -10.69 4.20 1.00
N ASP A 97 -11.78 3.44 1.02
CA ASP A 97 -12.06 2.40 0.03
C ASP A 97 -12.34 2.99 -1.36
N SER A 98 -11.27 3.26 -2.12
CA SER A 98 -11.29 3.85 -3.45
C SER A 98 -10.41 3.08 -4.44
N PHE A 99 -10.64 3.31 -5.74
CA PHE A 99 -9.75 2.84 -6.79
C PHE A 99 -8.32 3.38 -6.59
N VAL A 100 -8.15 4.61 -6.08
CA VAL A 100 -6.84 5.24 -5.79
C VAL A 100 -6.06 4.43 -4.76
N TYR A 101 -6.71 4.03 -3.66
CA TYR A 101 -6.10 3.15 -2.65
C TYR A 101 -5.60 1.86 -3.28
N ARG A 102 -6.44 1.19 -4.07
CA ARG A 102 -6.10 -0.08 -4.73
C ARG A 102 -4.98 0.07 -5.75
N LEU A 103 -5.05 1.10 -6.60
CA LEU A 103 -4.10 1.39 -7.67
C LEU A 103 -2.70 1.59 -7.09
N LEU A 104 -2.56 2.53 -6.15
CA LEU A 104 -1.27 2.88 -5.57
C LEU A 104 -0.71 1.73 -4.73
N ASN A 105 -1.51 1.07 -3.90
CA ASN A 105 -1.02 -0.06 -3.11
C ASN A 105 -0.61 -1.26 -3.98
N LYS A 106 -1.32 -1.51 -5.10
CA LYS A 106 -0.92 -2.54 -6.06
C LYS A 106 0.44 -2.21 -6.65
N ALA A 107 0.57 -1.03 -7.26
CA ALA A 107 1.80 -0.57 -7.91
C ALA A 107 3.00 -0.57 -6.95
N LEU A 108 2.84 -0.05 -5.73
CA LEU A 108 3.92 0.00 -4.74
C LEU A 108 4.31 -1.40 -4.22
N ARG A 109 3.33 -2.31 -4.03
CA ARG A 109 3.59 -3.67 -3.54
C ARG A 109 4.26 -4.55 -4.58
N THR A 110 3.88 -4.41 -5.85
CA THR A 110 4.49 -5.17 -6.96
C THR A 110 5.74 -4.47 -7.52
N ARG A 111 5.95 -3.19 -7.18
CA ARG A 111 6.91 -2.27 -7.82
C ARG A 111 6.71 -2.16 -9.33
N ASP A 112 5.48 -2.39 -9.75
CA ASP A 112 5.05 -2.27 -11.14
C ASP A 112 4.45 -0.86 -11.29
N ILE A 113 5.33 0.10 -11.53
CA ILE A 113 4.96 1.51 -11.64
C ILE A 113 4.23 1.79 -12.96
N ASP A 114 4.38 0.92 -13.96
CA ASP A 114 3.69 1.00 -15.25
C ASP A 114 2.16 0.85 -15.08
N ILE A 115 1.68 0.40 -13.92
CA ILE A 115 0.25 0.39 -13.59
C ILE A 115 -0.27 1.82 -13.32
N ILE A 116 0.60 2.77 -12.97
CA ILE A 116 0.23 4.16 -12.68
C ILE A 116 0.24 5.04 -13.95
N PHE A 117 0.97 4.63 -14.99
CA PHE A 117 1.24 5.37 -16.23
C PHE A 117 0.55 4.72 -17.43
#